data_AF-A0A1D1VVJ9-F1
#
_entry.id   AF-A0A1D1VVJ9-F1
#
_cell.length_a   1.000
_cell.length_b   1.000
_cell.length_c   1.000
_cell.angle_alpha   90.00
_cell.angle_beta   90.00
_cell.angle_gamma   90.00
#
_symmetry.space_group_name_H-M   'P 1'
#
loop_
_entity.id
_entity.type
_entity.pdbx_description
1 polymer ?
#
loop_
_entity_poly.entity_id
_entity_poly.type
_entity_poly.pdbx_seq_one_letter_code
_entity_poly.pdbx_strand_id
1 'polypeptide(L)'
;MRYSYPRMIHPSFIVMEEDVSGIILKYESVRLGFGPYVIGQIKELASRFFNIKTMTITTLSYADSDDRGTHVVTFELKFRNLGYRDSISGFRSHFIHPFPKMQAHTFFSILPYSFVFDDALVVRHCGPKFSRLFQQPIKGRPLSQSFQPKFPHFDMSFPTALRMQDVVIEMESVPFLLIYNPRTHARVLSNKRLLLKGELRQLSATLIIYISSTPTLSDLHEVEDIGFYLSDLPLHSGSADLASNGWHSYNEIFQHFQQEAEKSKQLEELHQQQNEWRQRGDTLLGSMIPRYLLDKLKNGNDETTSTTLLQYCEPYDEVTLMFVRLYDFTKVCASLSATETLRAVSVCWSTIDSLTDYYDVLKVENRAEEYMVASGIPKLNGHQHAAEISGLALRIMRTISALDVPQIPSTGKLTIRIGISTGPVVGGIVGLHLPRFCIFGDTVNTASRMESTGLRNIVTFFG
;
A
#
# COMPACT_ATOMS: atom_id res chain seq x y z
N MET A 1 -8.77 17.18 -17.18
CA MET A 1 -7.31 17.22 -17.43
C MET A 1 -6.53 17.77 -16.24
N ARG A 2 -6.70 19.04 -15.82
CA ARG A 2 -5.94 19.61 -14.68
C ARG A 2 -6.12 18.84 -13.36
N TYR A 3 -7.32 18.34 -13.08
CA TYR A 3 -7.60 17.53 -11.89
C TYR A 3 -6.98 16.12 -11.95
N SER A 4 -6.86 15.56 -13.16
CA SER A 4 -6.25 14.24 -13.39
C SER A 4 -4.72 14.30 -13.43
N TYR A 5 -4.16 15.45 -13.79
CA TYR A 5 -2.72 15.68 -13.91
C TYR A 5 -2.30 16.97 -13.18
N PRO A 6 -2.13 16.93 -11.85
CA PRO A 6 -1.94 18.14 -11.03
C PRO A 6 -0.63 18.90 -11.33
N ARG A 7 0.38 18.24 -11.90
CA ARG A 7 1.65 18.87 -12.33
C ARG A 7 1.64 19.35 -13.79
N MET A 8 0.52 19.22 -14.51
CA MET A 8 0.45 19.62 -15.91
C MET A 8 0.37 21.15 -16.03
N ILE A 9 1.42 21.74 -16.60
CA ILE A 9 1.42 23.13 -17.06
C ILE A 9 0.81 23.14 -18.46
N HIS A 10 -0.45 23.57 -18.57
CA HIS A 10 -1.15 23.64 -19.84
C HIS A 10 -0.80 24.95 -20.57
N PRO A 11 -0.74 24.95 -21.91
CA PRO A 11 -0.70 26.20 -22.66
C PRO A 11 -2.03 26.95 -22.55
N SER A 12 -1.99 28.26 -22.80
CA SER A 12 -3.18 29.11 -22.86
C SER A 12 -3.48 29.48 -24.32
N PHE A 13 -4.77 29.47 -24.66
CA PHE A 13 -5.28 29.87 -25.97
C PHE A 13 -6.25 31.03 -25.78
N ILE A 14 -5.98 32.16 -26.41
CA ILE A 14 -6.79 33.38 -26.31
C ILE A 14 -7.15 33.80 -27.72
N VAL A 15 -8.44 33.94 -27.99
CA VAL A 15 -8.91 34.52 -29.25
C VAL A 15 -8.80 36.04 -29.17
N MET A 16 -8.01 36.63 -30.07
CA MET A 16 -7.75 38.06 -30.11
C MET A 16 -8.78 38.79 -30.97
N GLU A 17 -9.06 38.24 -32.16
CA GLU A 17 -10.00 38.80 -33.14
C GLU A 17 -10.71 37.66 -33.87
N GLU A 18 -12.00 37.85 -34.18
CA GLU A 18 -12.81 36.93 -34.96
C GLU A 18 -13.48 37.67 -36.11
N ASP A 19 -13.31 37.13 -37.31
CA ASP A 19 -13.87 37.65 -38.55
C ASP A 19 -14.62 36.57 -39.33
N VAL A 20 -15.36 37.01 -40.34
CA VAL A 20 -16.06 36.15 -41.30
C VAL A 20 -15.10 35.20 -42.03
N SER A 21 -13.86 35.62 -42.24
CA SER A 21 -12.83 34.90 -42.99
C SER A 21 -11.78 34.22 -42.12
N GLY A 22 -11.89 34.29 -40.78
CA GLY A 22 -10.88 33.69 -39.93
C GLY A 22 -10.90 34.12 -38.47
N ILE A 23 -9.87 33.70 -37.74
CA ILE A 23 -9.66 33.98 -36.32
C ILE A 23 -8.18 34.29 -36.08
N ILE A 24 -7.89 35.28 -35.25
CA ILE A 24 -6.54 35.53 -34.72
C ILE A 24 -6.45 34.90 -33.33
N LEU A 25 -5.58 33.91 -33.18
CA LEU A 25 -5.42 33.11 -31.97
C LEU A 25 -4.04 33.35 -31.36
N LYS A 26 -4.01 33.83 -30.12
CA LYS A 26 -2.80 33.95 -29.32
C LYS A 26 -2.59 32.67 -28.51
N TYR A 27 -1.42 32.06 -28.68
CA TYR A 27 -0.98 30.88 -27.94
C TYR A 27 0.16 31.27 -27.00
N GLU A 28 0.01 30.94 -25.73
CA GLU A 28 1.02 31.23 -24.70
C GLU A 28 1.45 29.92 -24.03
N SER A 29 2.76 29.69 -23.94
CA SER A 29 3.31 28.48 -23.34
C SER A 29 4.69 28.69 -22.76
N VAL A 30 5.00 28.02 -21.66
CA VAL A 30 6.36 27.94 -21.11
C VAL A 30 7.27 27.06 -21.97
N ARG A 31 6.70 26.22 -22.86
CA ARG A 31 7.46 25.24 -23.65
C ARG A 31 7.78 25.77 -25.04
N LEU A 32 9.08 25.81 -25.35
CA LEU A 32 9.62 26.13 -26.67
C LEU A 32 9.29 25.06 -27.72
N GLY A 33 9.07 25.49 -28.96
CA GLY A 33 9.03 24.61 -30.13
C GLY A 33 7.70 23.89 -30.41
N PHE A 34 6.66 24.07 -29.59
CA PHE A 34 5.37 23.38 -29.77
C PHE A 34 4.40 24.08 -30.73
N GLY A 35 4.75 25.23 -31.31
CA GLY A 35 3.88 25.95 -32.26
C GLY A 35 3.41 25.10 -33.45
N PRO A 36 4.31 24.42 -34.19
CA PRO A 36 3.91 23.54 -35.30
C PRO A 36 3.02 22.38 -34.89
N TYR A 37 3.22 21.86 -33.67
CA TYR A 37 2.37 20.79 -33.12
C TYR A 37 0.93 21.26 -32.93
N VAL A 38 0.75 22.47 -32.36
CA VAL A 38 -0.55 23.11 -32.21
C VAL A 38 -1.23 23.33 -33.57
N ILE A 39 -0.48 23.78 -34.59
CA ILE A 39 -0.99 23.94 -35.96
C ILE A 39 -1.55 22.61 -36.50
N GLY A 40 -0.82 21.51 -36.31
CA GLY A 40 -1.27 20.18 -36.71
C GLY A 40 -2.54 19.73 -35.98
N GLN A 41 -2.60 19.92 -34.67
CA GLN A 41 -3.77 19.59 -33.86
C GLN A 41 -5.01 20.39 -34.28
N ILE A 42 -4.88 21.70 -34.48
CA ILE A 42 -6.01 22.55 -34.87
C ILE A 42 -6.53 22.14 -36.25
N LYS A 43 -5.65 21.85 -37.22
CA LYS A 43 -6.05 21.38 -38.56
C LYS A 43 -6.82 20.06 -38.49
N GLU A 44 -6.34 19.11 -37.69
CA GLU A 44 -7.00 17.81 -37.55
C GLU A 44 -8.35 17.95 -36.85
N LEU A 45 -8.45 18.77 -35.79
CA LEU A 45 -9.70 19.06 -35.11
C LEU A 45 -10.72 19.72 -36.04
N ALA A 46 -10.28 20.70 -36.84
CA ALA A 46 -11.12 21.40 -37.81
C ALA A 46 -11.67 20.45 -38.89
N SER A 47 -10.83 19.55 -39.40
CA SER A 47 -11.23 18.54 -40.39
C SER A 47 -12.20 17.51 -39.80
N ARG A 48 -11.86 16.94 -38.64
CA ARG A 48 -12.55 15.79 -38.05
C ARG A 48 -13.86 16.14 -37.36
N PHE A 49 -13.91 17.25 -36.61
CA PHE A 49 -15.09 17.61 -35.82
C PHE A 49 -15.96 18.67 -36.50
N PHE A 50 -15.37 19.59 -37.27
CA PHE A 50 -16.09 20.72 -37.88
C PHE A 50 -16.23 20.62 -39.41
N ASN A 51 -15.68 19.57 -40.03
CA ASN A 51 -15.70 19.33 -41.49
C ASN A 51 -15.12 20.51 -42.32
N ILE A 52 -14.19 21.28 -41.74
CA ILE A 52 -13.50 22.39 -42.39
C ILE A 52 -12.22 21.84 -43.04
N LYS A 53 -12.33 21.41 -44.29
CA LYS A 53 -11.23 20.74 -45.02
C LYS A 53 -10.12 21.69 -45.49
N THR A 54 -10.46 22.97 -45.71
CA THR A 54 -9.53 24.00 -46.20
C THR A 54 -9.36 25.07 -45.13
N MET A 55 -8.37 24.86 -44.25
CA MET A 55 -7.98 25.80 -43.21
C MET A 55 -6.49 26.09 -43.32
N THR A 56 -6.15 27.36 -43.55
CA THR A 56 -4.76 27.82 -43.61
C THR A 56 -4.42 28.49 -42.29
N ILE A 57 -3.33 28.06 -41.66
CA ILE A 57 -2.85 28.66 -40.41
C ILE A 57 -1.48 29.27 -40.69
N THR A 58 -1.37 30.58 -40.52
CA THR A 58 -0.13 31.36 -40.68
C THR A 58 0.33 31.87 -39.32
N THR A 59 1.63 31.84 -39.05
CA THR A 59 2.19 32.46 -37.84
C THR A 59 2.44 33.94 -38.14
N LEU A 60 1.76 34.84 -37.43
CA LEU A 60 1.89 36.29 -37.60
C LEU A 60 3.09 36.86 -36.85
N SER A 61 3.24 36.47 -35.59
CA SER A 61 4.31 36.96 -34.72
C SER A 61 4.78 35.88 -33.77
N TYR A 62 6.08 35.96 -33.48
CA TYR A 62 6.76 35.15 -32.49
C TYR A 62 7.45 36.12 -31.53
N ALA A 63 7.01 36.13 -30.27
CA ALA A 63 7.62 36.95 -29.23
C ALA A 63 8.21 36.02 -28.16
N ASP A 64 9.52 36.14 -27.97
CA ASP A 64 10.24 35.53 -26.86
C ASP A 64 10.28 36.49 -25.67
N SER A 65 9.86 35.99 -24.51
CA SER A 65 9.97 36.59 -23.18
C SER A 65 9.07 37.78 -22.85
N ASP A 66 8.18 37.55 -21.88
CA ASP A 66 8.08 38.45 -20.73
C ASP A 66 9.06 37.95 -19.64
N ASP A 67 9.28 38.73 -18.57
CA ASP A 67 10.10 38.49 -17.36
C ASP A 67 9.98 37.09 -16.70
N ARG A 68 9.07 36.23 -17.18
CA ARG A 68 8.72 34.90 -16.64
C ARG A 68 9.05 33.72 -17.57
N GLY A 69 9.65 33.96 -18.74
CA GLY A 69 10.05 32.89 -19.66
C GLY A 69 8.89 32.24 -20.44
N THR A 70 7.80 32.97 -20.67
CA THR A 70 6.66 32.52 -21.50
C THR A 70 6.91 32.85 -22.97
N HIS A 71 6.66 31.89 -23.85
CA HIS A 71 6.70 32.05 -25.31
C HIS A 71 5.31 32.34 -25.83
N VAL A 72 5.20 33.41 -26.62
CA VAL A 72 3.93 33.86 -27.18
C VAL A 72 3.98 33.75 -28.70
N VAL A 73 3.02 33.02 -29.27
CA VAL A 73 2.88 32.83 -30.71
C VAL A 73 1.49 33.27 -31.14
N THR A 74 1.41 34.16 -32.12
CA THR A 74 0.13 34.59 -32.69
C THR A 74 -0.11 33.87 -34.00
N PHE A 75 -1.21 33.13 -34.09
CA PHE A 75 -1.65 32.43 -35.29
C PHE A 75 -2.81 33.19 -35.95
N GLU A 76 -2.77 33.29 -37.27
CA GLU A 76 -3.88 33.71 -38.11
C GLU A 76 -4.48 32.48 -38.78
N LEU A 77 -5.73 32.18 -38.45
CA LEU A 77 -6.48 31.04 -38.94
C LEU A 77 -7.41 31.53 -40.04
N LYS A 78 -7.12 31.24 -41.30
CA LYS A 78 -7.99 31.59 -42.44
C LYS A 78 -8.90 30.42 -42.79
N PHE A 79 -10.19 30.61 -42.59
CA PHE A 79 -11.23 29.67 -42.97
C PHE A 79 -12.60 30.38 -43.06
N ARG A 80 -13.57 29.75 -43.72
CA ARG A 80 -14.92 30.31 -43.81
C ARG A 80 -15.64 30.12 -42.47
N ASN A 81 -15.68 31.17 -41.65
CA ASN A 81 -16.28 31.13 -40.32
C ASN A 81 -17.81 31.28 -40.41
N LEU A 82 -18.50 30.20 -40.78
CA LEU A 82 -19.96 30.16 -40.88
C LEU A 82 -20.63 30.44 -39.53
N GLY A 83 -20.08 29.89 -38.43
CA GLY A 83 -20.61 30.07 -37.08
C GLY A 83 -20.63 31.52 -36.62
N TYR A 84 -19.59 32.32 -36.94
CA TYR A 84 -19.56 33.75 -36.65
C TYR A 84 -20.60 34.55 -37.47
N ARG A 85 -20.83 34.16 -38.74
CA ARG A 85 -21.89 34.78 -39.53
C ARG A 85 -23.27 34.47 -38.94
N ASP A 86 -23.49 33.22 -38.56
CA ASP A 86 -24.75 32.76 -37.98
C ASP A 86 -25.00 33.36 -36.61
N SER A 87 -23.97 33.54 -35.77
CA SER A 87 -24.08 34.21 -34.48
C SER A 87 -24.41 35.70 -34.64
N ILE A 88 -23.77 36.40 -35.57
CA ILE A 88 -24.07 37.82 -35.84
C ILE A 88 -25.44 38.00 -36.51
N SER A 89 -25.82 37.12 -37.44
CA SER A 89 -27.10 37.23 -38.15
C SER A 89 -28.30 36.67 -37.38
N GLY A 90 -28.06 35.68 -36.49
CA GLY A 90 -29.09 34.90 -35.82
C GLY A 90 -29.48 35.41 -34.44
N PHE A 91 -28.55 36.00 -33.66
CA PHE A 91 -28.85 36.40 -32.28
C PHE A 91 -29.73 37.65 -32.14
N ARG A 92 -29.89 38.45 -33.19
CA ARG A 92 -30.80 39.62 -33.15
C ARG A 92 -32.22 39.33 -33.66
N SER A 93 -32.45 38.21 -34.34
CA SER A 93 -33.72 37.94 -35.03
C SER A 93 -34.67 36.99 -34.30
N HIS A 94 -34.18 36.19 -33.32
CA HIS A 94 -35.00 35.17 -32.66
C HIS A 94 -35.69 35.61 -31.34
N PHE A 95 -35.46 36.84 -30.87
CA PHE A 95 -36.19 37.38 -29.71
C PHE A 95 -37.38 38.22 -30.17
N ILE A 96 -38.42 37.53 -30.67
CA ILE A 96 -39.66 38.14 -31.18
C ILE A 96 -40.47 38.81 -30.05
N HIS A 97 -40.17 38.51 -28.79
CA HIS A 97 -40.78 39.16 -27.62
C HIS A 97 -39.72 39.67 -26.63
N PRO A 98 -39.76 40.95 -26.21
CA PRO A 98 -38.89 41.42 -25.14
C PRO A 98 -39.26 40.68 -23.85
N PHE A 99 -38.30 39.95 -23.28
CA PHE A 99 -38.48 39.38 -21.95
C PHE A 99 -38.85 40.47 -20.94
N PRO A 100 -39.67 40.16 -19.92
CA PRO A 100 -39.97 41.10 -18.86
C PRO A 100 -38.66 41.59 -18.22
N LYS A 101 -38.51 42.91 -18.12
CA LYS A 101 -37.31 43.53 -17.56
C LYS A 101 -37.17 43.13 -16.09
N MET A 102 -36.04 42.53 -15.72
CA MET A 102 -35.71 42.24 -14.33
C MET A 102 -35.10 43.47 -13.66
N GLN A 103 -35.46 43.72 -12.40
CA GLN A 103 -34.84 44.78 -11.62
C GLN A 103 -33.42 44.35 -11.19
N ALA A 104 -32.47 45.30 -11.20
CA ALA A 104 -31.08 45.01 -10.87
C ALA A 104 -30.90 44.40 -9.47
N HIS A 105 -31.69 44.83 -8.48
CA HIS A 105 -31.64 44.25 -7.13
C HIS A 105 -32.03 42.77 -7.12
N THR A 106 -33.01 42.38 -7.94
CA THR A 106 -33.47 40.99 -8.03
C THR A 106 -32.38 40.14 -8.67
N PHE A 107 -31.78 40.64 -9.75
CA PHE A 107 -30.65 39.98 -10.39
C PHE A 107 -29.48 39.75 -9.41
N PHE A 108 -29.06 40.79 -8.68
CA PHE A 108 -27.97 40.68 -7.71
C PHE A 108 -28.34 39.88 -6.45
N SER A 109 -29.63 39.72 -6.15
CA SER A 109 -30.07 38.81 -5.07
C SER A 109 -29.93 37.33 -5.47
N ILE A 110 -30.16 37.02 -6.75
CA ILE A 110 -29.95 35.68 -7.32
C ILE A 110 -28.46 35.42 -7.46
N LEU A 111 -27.69 36.39 -7.96
CA LEU A 111 -26.25 36.27 -8.19
C LEU A 111 -25.46 37.20 -7.26
N PRO A 112 -25.30 36.81 -5.98
CA PRO A 112 -24.76 37.68 -4.93
C PRO A 112 -23.29 38.04 -5.08
N TYR A 113 -22.54 37.29 -5.89
CA TYR A 113 -21.09 37.45 -6.11
C TYR A 113 -20.76 38.07 -7.47
N SER A 114 -21.73 38.71 -8.13
CA SER A 114 -21.54 39.38 -9.41
C SER A 114 -21.35 40.90 -9.23
N PHE A 115 -20.61 41.53 -10.13
CA PHE A 115 -20.40 42.99 -10.14
C PHE A 115 -20.29 43.55 -11.55
N VAL A 116 -20.55 44.85 -11.69
CA VAL A 116 -20.55 45.59 -12.97
C VAL A 116 -19.52 46.71 -12.87
N PHE A 117 -18.70 46.87 -13.90
CA PHE A 117 -17.72 47.94 -14.01
C PHE A 117 -17.82 48.64 -15.37
N ASP A 118 -17.28 49.86 -15.42
CA ASP A 118 -17.28 50.71 -16.61
C ASP A 118 -15.97 50.63 -17.41
N ASP A 119 -15.88 51.44 -18.47
CA ASP A 119 -14.70 51.62 -19.32
C ASP A 119 -13.47 52.14 -18.56
N ALA A 120 -13.67 52.91 -17.49
CA ALA A 120 -12.63 53.34 -16.57
C ALA A 120 -12.24 52.27 -15.52
N LEU A 121 -12.77 51.04 -15.62
CA LEU A 121 -12.56 49.94 -14.68
C LEU A 121 -13.03 50.26 -13.25
N VAL A 122 -14.05 51.09 -13.11
CA VAL A 122 -14.65 51.45 -11.82
C VAL A 122 -15.90 50.62 -11.58
N VAL A 123 -16.00 49.99 -10.40
CA VAL A 123 -17.15 49.17 -10.05
C VAL A 123 -18.38 50.05 -9.81
N ARG A 124 -19.41 49.91 -10.65
CA ARG A 124 -20.67 50.70 -10.57
C ARG A 124 -21.75 50.01 -9.76
N HIS A 125 -21.89 48.69 -9.89
CA HIS A 125 -22.84 47.89 -9.15
C HIS A 125 -22.19 46.59 -8.66
N CYS A 126 -22.63 46.09 -7.52
CA CYS A 126 -22.13 44.84 -6.94
C CYS A 126 -23.25 44.13 -6.19
N GLY A 127 -23.15 42.82 -6.09
CA GLY A 127 -24.05 42.02 -5.29
C GLY A 127 -24.01 42.40 -3.79
N PRO A 128 -25.11 42.18 -3.06
CA PRO A 128 -25.27 42.63 -1.67
C PRO A 128 -24.30 41.95 -0.69
N LYS A 129 -23.76 40.77 -1.04
CA LYS A 129 -22.82 40.05 -0.17
C LYS A 129 -21.45 40.73 -0.12
N PHE A 130 -21.02 41.39 -1.20
CA PHE A 130 -19.76 42.13 -1.20
C PHE A 130 -19.70 43.26 -0.17
N SER A 131 -20.84 43.90 0.12
CA SER A 131 -20.91 44.95 1.14
C SER A 131 -20.65 44.43 2.57
N ARG A 132 -20.79 43.12 2.81
CA ARG A 132 -20.51 42.50 4.11
C ARG A 132 -19.06 42.06 4.25
N LEU A 133 -18.42 41.70 3.14
CA LEU A 133 -17.09 41.08 3.10
C LEU A 133 -15.94 42.10 3.12
N PHE A 134 -16.13 43.29 2.55
CA PHE A 134 -15.06 44.29 2.44
C PHE A 134 -15.24 45.39 3.48
N GLN A 135 -14.13 45.83 4.09
CA GLN A 135 -14.13 46.92 5.08
C GLN A 135 -14.64 48.25 4.52
N GLN A 136 -14.38 48.47 3.24
CA GLN A 136 -14.81 49.66 2.53
C GLN A 136 -15.66 49.25 1.32
N PRO A 137 -16.67 50.05 0.95
CA PRO A 137 -17.55 49.69 -0.15
C PRO A 137 -16.76 49.62 -1.47
N ILE A 138 -16.93 48.51 -2.19
CA ILE A 138 -16.31 48.29 -3.52
C ILE A 138 -16.89 49.25 -4.57
N LYS A 139 -18.17 49.62 -4.42
CA LYS A 139 -18.86 50.52 -5.34
C LYS A 139 -18.14 51.88 -5.40
N GLY A 140 -17.80 52.32 -6.60
CA GLY A 140 -17.09 53.56 -6.89
C GLY A 140 -15.56 53.45 -6.86
N ARG A 141 -15.00 52.26 -6.65
CA ARG A 141 -13.55 52.04 -6.63
C ARG A 141 -13.02 51.44 -7.92
N PRO A 142 -11.73 51.67 -8.22
CA PRO A 142 -11.04 50.92 -9.27
C PRO A 142 -11.08 49.43 -8.98
N LEU A 143 -11.34 48.63 -10.02
CA LEU A 143 -11.41 47.18 -9.95
C LEU A 143 -10.11 46.59 -9.39
N SER A 144 -8.95 47.13 -9.79
CA SER A 144 -7.62 46.69 -9.36
C SER A 144 -7.37 46.75 -7.85
N GLN A 145 -8.10 47.62 -7.13
CA GLN A 145 -8.04 47.73 -5.67
C GLN A 145 -8.96 46.73 -4.95
N SER A 146 -9.82 46.04 -5.69
CA SER A 146 -10.84 45.14 -5.13
C SER A 146 -10.59 43.70 -5.57
N PHE A 147 -10.36 43.49 -6.86
CA PHE A 147 -10.10 42.19 -7.47
C PHE A 147 -8.98 42.28 -8.51
N GLN A 148 -8.22 41.19 -8.63
CA GLN A 148 -7.18 41.02 -9.64
C GLN A 148 -7.40 39.67 -10.35
N PRO A 149 -7.20 39.61 -11.67
CA PRO A 149 -7.30 38.36 -12.40
C PRO A 149 -6.15 37.43 -11.98
N LYS A 150 -6.50 36.29 -11.38
CA LYS A 150 -5.56 35.24 -11.02
C LYS A 150 -5.31 34.31 -12.20
N PHE A 151 -6.37 33.98 -12.93
CA PHE A 151 -6.30 33.05 -14.03
C PHE A 151 -7.42 33.28 -15.07
N PRO A 152 -7.14 33.37 -16.38
CA PRO A 152 -5.81 33.52 -16.96
C PRO A 152 -5.14 34.81 -16.45
N HIS A 153 -3.81 34.87 -16.51
CA HIS A 153 -3.08 36.06 -16.09
C HIS A 153 -3.04 37.05 -17.26
N PHE A 154 -3.61 38.24 -17.07
CA PHE A 154 -3.60 39.31 -18.07
C PHE A 154 -3.75 40.66 -17.39
N ASP A 155 -3.27 41.71 -18.05
CA ASP A 155 -3.50 43.08 -17.60
C ASP A 155 -4.93 43.49 -17.92
N MET A 156 -5.66 43.82 -16.86
CA MET A 156 -7.08 44.11 -16.96
C MET A 156 -7.30 45.48 -17.59
N SER A 157 -7.78 45.50 -18.84
CA SER A 157 -8.25 46.69 -19.56
C SER A 157 -9.62 46.44 -20.20
N PHE A 158 -10.45 47.47 -20.35
CA PHE A 158 -11.81 47.31 -20.89
C PHE A 158 -11.85 46.59 -22.26
N PRO A 159 -10.97 46.92 -23.23
CA PRO A 159 -10.90 46.17 -24.49
C PRO A 159 -10.51 44.70 -24.31
N THR A 160 -9.62 44.39 -23.36
CA THR A 160 -9.24 43.00 -23.06
C THR A 160 -10.40 42.24 -22.41
N ALA A 161 -11.14 42.86 -21.48
CA ALA A 161 -12.34 42.25 -20.90
C ALA A 161 -13.42 41.95 -21.95
N LEU A 162 -13.57 42.82 -22.95
CA LEU A 162 -14.52 42.61 -24.05
C LEU A 162 -14.13 41.41 -24.94
N ARG A 163 -12.82 41.18 -25.15
CA ARG A 163 -12.33 40.01 -25.89
C ARG A 163 -12.45 38.71 -25.10
N MET A 164 -12.42 38.77 -23.77
CA MET A 164 -12.44 37.59 -22.90
C MET A 164 -13.86 37.17 -22.45
N GLN A 165 -14.91 37.54 -23.19
CA GLN A 165 -16.29 37.23 -22.80
C GLN A 165 -16.61 35.73 -22.75
N ASP A 166 -15.94 34.93 -23.58
CA ASP A 166 -16.14 33.49 -23.64
C ASP A 166 -15.06 32.70 -22.87
N VAL A 167 -14.33 33.38 -21.98
CA VAL A 167 -13.31 32.78 -21.12
C VAL A 167 -13.77 32.81 -19.66
N VAL A 168 -13.68 31.67 -18.99
CA VAL A 168 -13.90 31.59 -17.54
C VAL A 168 -12.70 32.19 -16.82
N ILE A 169 -12.93 33.26 -16.07
CA ILE A 169 -11.91 34.02 -15.35
C ILE A 169 -12.06 33.80 -13.85
N GLU A 170 -10.95 33.40 -13.24
CA GLU A 170 -10.77 33.34 -11.80
C GLU A 170 -10.22 34.68 -11.29
N MET A 171 -11.06 35.41 -10.56
CA MET A 171 -10.75 36.68 -9.93
C MET A 171 -10.39 36.43 -8.47
N GLU A 172 -9.29 37.01 -8.01
CA GLU A 172 -8.83 36.97 -6.62
C GLU A 172 -9.07 38.34 -5.97
N SER A 173 -9.66 38.35 -4.78
CA SER A 173 -9.80 39.60 -4.02
C SER A 173 -8.47 40.05 -3.45
N VAL A 174 -8.34 41.36 -3.23
CA VAL A 174 -7.29 41.87 -2.35
C VAL A 174 -7.42 41.27 -0.93
N PRO A 175 -6.31 41.13 -0.18
CA PRO A 175 -6.34 40.69 1.21
C PRO A 175 -7.12 41.67 2.11
N PHE A 176 -7.37 41.29 3.37
CA PHE A 176 -8.10 42.06 4.40
C PHE A 176 -9.63 42.02 4.26
N LEU A 177 -10.19 40.81 4.08
CA LEU A 177 -11.62 40.57 4.18
C LEU A 177 -12.09 40.71 5.64
N LEU A 178 -13.25 41.33 5.85
CA LEU A 178 -13.93 41.35 7.14
C LEU A 178 -14.60 40.00 7.38
N ILE A 179 -14.06 39.25 8.32
CA ILE A 179 -14.57 37.94 8.71
C ILE A 179 -15.24 38.06 10.06
N TYR A 180 -16.44 37.52 10.18
CA TYR A 180 -17.14 37.47 11.45
C TYR A 180 -16.61 36.30 12.27
N ASN A 181 -16.07 36.58 13.45
CA ASN A 181 -15.64 35.54 14.39
C ASN A 181 -16.83 35.14 15.29
N PRO A 182 -17.34 33.91 15.18
CA PRO A 182 -18.51 33.47 15.95
C PRO A 182 -18.22 33.35 17.45
N ARG A 183 -16.96 33.13 17.86
CA ARG A 183 -16.59 32.96 19.28
C ARG A 183 -16.46 34.29 20.02
N THR A 184 -16.02 35.34 19.32
CA THR A 184 -15.82 36.67 19.92
C THR A 184 -16.92 37.67 19.53
N HIS A 185 -17.88 37.27 18.68
CA HIS A 185 -18.92 38.12 18.11
C HIS A 185 -18.38 39.42 17.46
N ALA A 186 -17.11 39.42 17.03
CA ALA A 186 -16.43 40.57 16.49
C ALA A 186 -16.03 40.32 15.02
N ARG A 187 -16.02 41.40 14.22
CA ARG A 187 -15.48 41.34 12.85
C ARG A 187 -13.96 41.56 12.90
N VAL A 188 -13.21 40.57 12.42
CA VAL A 188 -11.74 40.58 12.38
C VAL A 188 -11.30 40.66 10.92
N LEU A 189 -10.24 41.41 10.65
CA LEU A 189 -9.63 41.46 9.33
C LEU A 189 -8.80 40.19 9.11
N SER A 190 -9.12 39.47 8.04
CA SER A 190 -8.40 38.26 7.63
C SER A 190 -7.55 38.53 6.41
N ASN A 191 -6.35 37.96 6.40
CA ASN A 191 -5.46 37.99 5.24
C ASN A 191 -5.86 36.97 4.15
N LYS A 192 -6.95 36.21 4.35
CA LYS A 192 -7.46 35.30 3.33
C LYS A 192 -8.00 36.07 2.13
N ARG A 193 -7.81 35.50 0.93
CA ARG A 193 -8.26 36.05 -0.35
C ARG A 193 -9.46 35.27 -0.84
N LEU A 194 -10.46 35.98 -1.34
CA LEU A 194 -11.66 35.40 -1.94
C LEU A 194 -11.37 35.07 -3.39
N LEU A 195 -11.60 33.82 -3.79
CA LEU A 195 -11.49 33.39 -5.17
C LEU A 195 -12.89 33.22 -5.76
N LEU A 196 -13.14 33.92 -6.86
CA LEU A 196 -14.39 33.87 -7.61
C LEU A 196 -14.10 33.34 -9.01
N LYS A 197 -14.90 32.39 -9.49
CA LYS A 197 -14.87 31.96 -10.89
C LYS A 197 -16.14 32.42 -11.58
N GLY A 198 -15.97 33.02 -12.74
CA GLY A 198 -17.07 33.64 -13.45
C GLY A 198 -16.68 34.04 -14.87
N GLU A 199 -17.66 34.57 -15.59
CA GLU A 199 -17.51 35.03 -16.96
C GLU A 199 -17.75 36.53 -17.05
N LEU A 200 -17.13 37.17 -18.05
CA LEU A 200 -17.42 38.57 -18.39
C LEU A 200 -18.47 38.61 -19.50
N ARG A 201 -19.46 39.49 -19.38
CA ARG A 201 -20.44 39.73 -20.43
C ARG A 201 -20.63 41.22 -20.65
N GLN A 202 -20.68 41.64 -21.90
CA GLN A 202 -20.99 43.03 -22.24
C GLN A 202 -22.47 43.31 -21.96
N LEU A 203 -22.76 44.31 -21.13
CA LEU A 203 -24.12 44.76 -20.84
C LEU A 203 -24.53 45.94 -21.74
N SER A 204 -23.61 46.88 -21.95
CA SER A 204 -23.79 48.04 -22.82
C SER A 204 -22.45 48.44 -23.46
N ALA A 205 -22.44 49.48 -24.30
CA ALA A 205 -21.21 49.99 -24.92
C ALA A 205 -20.13 50.39 -23.90
N THR A 206 -20.53 50.75 -22.68
CA THR A 206 -19.63 51.25 -21.63
C THR A 206 -19.63 50.40 -20.37
N LEU A 207 -20.42 49.32 -20.30
CA LEU A 207 -20.56 48.50 -19.10
C LEU A 207 -20.34 47.02 -19.38
N ILE A 208 -19.53 46.40 -18.53
CA ILE A 208 -19.29 44.95 -18.51
C ILE A 208 -19.73 44.42 -17.15
N ILE A 209 -20.40 43.26 -17.16
CA ILE A 209 -20.77 42.52 -15.97
C ILE A 209 -19.85 41.30 -15.81
N TYR A 210 -19.32 41.12 -14.61
CA TYR A 210 -18.70 39.87 -14.18
C TYR A 210 -19.76 39.04 -13.47
N ILE A 211 -20.11 37.90 -14.07
CA ILE A 211 -21.12 36.98 -13.58
C ILE A 211 -20.41 35.84 -12.85
N SER A 212 -20.57 35.82 -11.54
CA SER A 212 -20.10 34.73 -10.67
C SER A 212 -21.22 34.32 -9.74
N SER A 213 -21.54 33.02 -9.74
CA SER A 213 -22.54 32.44 -8.87
C SER A 213 -21.99 32.13 -7.48
N THR A 214 -20.72 31.73 -7.37
CA THR A 214 -20.14 31.25 -6.10
C THR A 214 -18.64 31.43 -6.00
N PRO A 215 -18.12 31.55 -4.76
CA PRO A 215 -16.69 31.44 -4.52
C PRO A 215 -16.21 30.02 -4.76
N THR A 216 -14.98 29.89 -5.25
CA THR A 216 -14.33 28.58 -5.34
C THR A 216 -13.89 28.13 -3.96
N LEU A 217 -14.50 27.04 -3.49
CA LEU A 217 -14.26 26.44 -2.20
C LEU A 217 -13.70 25.04 -2.43
N SER A 218 -12.68 24.66 -1.68
CA SER A 218 -12.16 23.30 -1.67
C SER A 218 -12.70 22.47 -0.51
N ASP A 219 -13.03 23.12 0.62
CA ASP A 219 -13.57 22.46 1.80
C ASP A 219 -14.62 23.34 2.53
N LEU A 220 -15.49 22.71 3.32
CA LEU A 220 -16.48 23.38 4.16
C LEU A 220 -15.81 24.27 5.22
N HIS A 221 -14.62 23.90 5.69
CA HIS A 221 -13.83 24.71 6.62
C HIS A 221 -13.37 26.04 6.00
N GLU A 222 -13.12 26.06 4.69
CA GLU A 222 -12.77 27.32 4.00
C GLU A 222 -13.95 28.30 3.99
N VAL A 223 -15.19 27.79 3.99
CA VAL A 223 -16.40 28.61 4.05
C VAL A 223 -16.44 29.36 5.38
N GLU A 224 -16.23 28.66 6.49
CA GLU A 224 -16.16 29.26 7.84
C GLU A 224 -14.98 30.23 7.95
N ASP A 225 -13.82 29.82 7.45
CA ASP A 225 -12.61 30.62 7.51
C ASP A 225 -12.64 31.90 6.68
N ILE A 226 -13.44 31.95 5.59
CA ILE A 226 -13.69 33.15 4.79
C ILE A 226 -14.84 33.99 5.41
N GLY A 227 -15.57 33.43 6.39
CA GLY A 227 -16.69 34.07 7.05
C GLY A 227 -18.00 33.99 6.27
N PHE A 228 -18.11 33.01 5.38
CA PHE A 228 -19.35 32.67 4.72
C PHE A 228 -20.16 31.69 5.55
N TYR A 229 -21.47 31.70 5.32
CA TYR A 229 -22.36 30.63 5.76
C TYR A 229 -22.77 29.78 4.57
N LEU A 230 -23.16 28.53 4.83
CA LEU A 230 -23.73 27.67 3.80
C LEU A 230 -24.98 28.30 3.14
N SER A 231 -25.73 29.10 3.91
CA SER A 231 -26.89 29.87 3.42
C SER A 231 -26.53 31.03 2.48
N ASP A 232 -25.25 31.41 2.40
CA ASP A 232 -24.78 32.43 1.47
C ASP A 232 -24.49 31.87 0.07
N LEU A 233 -24.42 30.54 -0.07
CA LEU A 233 -24.26 29.87 -1.37
C LEU A 233 -25.62 29.74 -2.07
N PRO A 234 -25.76 30.20 -3.33
CA PRO A 234 -27.01 30.06 -4.05
C PRO A 234 -27.32 28.60 -4.37
N LEU A 235 -28.53 28.14 -4.05
CA LEU A 235 -28.95 26.74 -4.26
C LEU A 235 -28.88 26.30 -5.73
N HIS A 236 -29.16 27.21 -6.67
CA HIS A 236 -29.13 26.90 -8.11
C HIS A 236 -27.72 26.70 -8.67
N SER A 237 -26.67 27.04 -7.91
CA SER A 237 -25.28 26.95 -8.36
C SER A 237 -24.66 25.56 -8.16
N GLY A 238 -25.36 24.64 -7.48
CA GLY A 238 -24.83 23.32 -7.09
C GLY A 238 -23.61 23.35 -6.15
N SER A 239 -23.18 24.54 -5.72
CA SER A 239 -21.96 24.70 -4.94
C SER A 239 -22.12 24.29 -3.48
N ALA A 240 -23.32 24.43 -2.93
CA ALA A 240 -23.66 23.89 -1.62
C ALA A 240 -23.56 22.35 -1.61
N ASP A 241 -24.03 21.70 -2.67
CA ASP A 241 -23.94 20.26 -2.84
C ASP A 241 -22.48 19.81 -3.01
N LEU A 242 -21.67 20.56 -3.78
CA LEU A 242 -20.24 20.28 -3.93
C LEU A 242 -19.48 20.41 -2.61
N ALA A 243 -19.75 21.47 -1.83
CA ALA A 243 -19.14 21.65 -0.50
C ALA A 243 -19.55 20.51 0.45
N SER A 244 -20.83 20.11 0.43
CA SER A 244 -21.32 18.97 1.23
C SER A 244 -20.71 17.63 0.79
N ASN A 245 -20.58 17.40 -0.51
CA ASN A 245 -20.02 16.17 -1.08
C ASN A 245 -18.52 16.05 -0.81
N GLY A 246 -17.78 17.16 -0.77
CA GLY A 246 -16.37 17.17 -0.34
C GLY A 246 -16.20 16.64 1.08
N TRP A 247 -17.08 17.06 1.99
CA TRP A 247 -17.12 16.59 3.38
C TRP A 247 -17.48 15.10 3.48
N HIS A 248 -18.46 14.64 2.71
CA HIS A 248 -18.82 13.21 2.66
C HIS A 248 -17.68 12.34 2.12
N SER A 249 -17.02 12.77 1.04
CA SER A 249 -15.90 12.04 0.44
C SER A 249 -14.71 11.93 1.41
N TYR A 250 -14.43 12.98 2.18
CA TYR A 250 -13.39 12.95 3.21
C TYR A 250 -13.69 11.94 4.32
N ASN A 251 -14.94 11.90 4.80
CA ASN A 251 -15.36 10.95 5.83
C ASN A 251 -15.29 9.50 5.35
N GLU A 252 -15.64 9.21 4.11
CA GLU A 252 -15.50 7.87 3.52
C GLU A 252 -14.03 7.42 3.44
N ILE A 253 -13.14 8.30 2.94
CA ILE A 253 -11.70 8.02 2.87
C ILE A 253 -11.13 7.78 4.27
N PHE A 254 -11.53 8.59 5.24
CA PHE A 254 -11.07 8.46 6.63
C PHE A 254 -11.51 7.12 7.25
N GLN A 255 -12.76 6.70 7.02
CA GLN A 255 -13.24 5.39 7.46
C GLN A 255 -12.48 4.24 6.80
N HIS A 256 -12.21 4.33 5.50
CA HIS A 256 -11.44 3.31 4.79
C HIS A 256 -10.01 3.20 5.36
N PHE A 257 -9.37 4.34 5.65
CA PHE A 257 -8.04 4.37 6.26
C PHE A 257 -8.01 3.72 7.64
N GLN A 258 -9.03 3.97 8.48
CA GLN A 258 -9.15 3.30 9.79
C GLN A 258 -9.30 1.78 9.63
N GLN A 259 -10.14 1.34 8.68
CA GLN A 259 -10.31 -0.10 8.41
C GLN A 259 -9.03 -0.76 7.89
N GLU A 260 -8.26 -0.09 7.04
CA GLU A 260 -6.97 -0.60 6.57
C GLU A 260 -5.95 -0.71 7.70
N ALA A 261 -5.91 0.27 8.61
CA ALA A 261 -5.03 0.22 9.78
C ALA A 261 -5.37 -0.96 10.70
N GLU A 262 -6.65 -1.22 10.96
CA GLU A 262 -7.09 -2.38 11.76
C GLU A 262 -6.75 -3.71 11.08
N LYS A 263 -7.02 -3.83 9.78
CA LYS A 263 -6.67 -5.04 9.00
C LYS A 263 -5.17 -5.29 8.98
N SER A 264 -4.36 -4.24 8.84
CA SER A 264 -2.90 -4.35 8.89
C SER A 264 -2.42 -4.89 10.24
N LYS A 265 -3.03 -4.43 11.34
CA LYS A 265 -2.69 -4.91 12.69
C LYS A 265 -3.07 -6.39 12.87
N GLN A 266 -4.27 -6.79 12.44
CA GLN A 266 -4.70 -8.18 12.49
C GLN A 266 -3.80 -9.10 11.66
N LEU A 267 -3.38 -8.65 10.47
CA LEU A 267 -2.48 -9.40 9.62
C LEU A 267 -1.10 -9.60 10.28
N GLU A 268 -0.59 -8.58 10.95
CA GLU A 268 0.67 -8.66 11.69
C GLU A 268 0.58 -9.66 12.85
N GLU A 269 -0.50 -9.64 13.62
CA GLU A 269 -0.76 -10.61 14.70
C GLU A 269 -0.84 -12.06 14.16
N LEU A 270 -1.54 -12.26 13.04
CA LEU A 270 -1.64 -13.57 12.40
C LEU A 270 -0.27 -14.05 11.87
N HIS A 271 0.52 -13.16 11.28
CA HIS A 271 1.88 -13.48 10.83
C HIS A 271 2.80 -13.86 12.00
N GLN A 272 2.69 -13.17 13.13
CA GLN A 272 3.44 -13.53 14.34
C GLN A 272 3.05 -14.92 14.83
N GLN A 273 1.76 -15.21 14.96
CA GLN A 273 1.28 -16.54 15.36
C GLN A 273 1.75 -17.61 14.37
N GLN A 274 1.64 -17.37 13.07
CA GLN A 274 2.10 -18.30 12.04
C GLN A 274 3.61 -18.59 12.19
N ASN A 275 4.42 -17.57 12.45
CA ASN A 275 5.85 -17.73 12.68
C ASN A 275 6.14 -18.54 13.94
N GLU A 276 5.42 -18.30 15.04
CA GLU A 276 5.54 -19.11 16.26
C GLU A 276 5.20 -20.58 16.02
N TRP A 277 4.08 -20.85 15.33
CA TRP A 277 3.67 -22.21 14.98
C TRP A 277 4.68 -22.90 14.07
N ARG A 278 5.24 -22.17 13.10
CA ARG A 278 6.29 -22.67 12.22
C ARG A 278 7.55 -23.02 13.00
N GLN A 279 7.99 -22.16 13.92
CA GLN A 279 9.16 -22.43 14.78
C GLN A 279 8.95 -23.65 15.69
N ARG A 280 7.74 -23.79 16.28
CA ARG A 280 7.40 -24.97 17.09
C ARG A 280 7.40 -26.24 16.24
N GLY A 281 6.82 -26.19 15.05
CA GLY A 281 6.86 -27.29 14.08
C GLY A 281 8.29 -27.68 13.69
N ASP A 282 9.12 -26.69 13.39
CA ASP A 282 10.53 -26.89 13.04
C ASP A 282 11.35 -27.49 14.19
N THR A 283 11.07 -27.09 15.42
CA THR A 283 11.73 -27.63 16.62
C THR A 283 11.36 -29.09 16.84
N LEU A 284 10.08 -29.44 16.66
CA LEU A 284 9.60 -30.82 16.79
C LEU A 284 10.13 -31.72 15.67
N LEU A 285 10.21 -31.23 14.44
CA LEU A 285 10.81 -32.00 13.34
C LEU A 285 12.32 -32.20 13.56
N GLY A 286 13.00 -31.17 14.07
CA GLY A 286 14.43 -31.21 14.40
C GLY A 286 14.78 -32.11 15.59
N SER A 287 13.80 -32.53 16.40
CA SER A 287 13.99 -33.54 17.45
C SER A 287 13.77 -34.98 16.95
N MET A 288 13.09 -35.17 15.82
CA MET A 288 12.82 -36.50 15.24
C MET A 288 13.81 -36.89 14.13
N ILE A 289 14.33 -35.90 13.40
CA ILE A 289 15.23 -36.12 12.25
C ILE A 289 16.48 -35.26 12.45
N PRO A 290 17.69 -35.75 12.14
CA PRO A 290 18.90 -34.93 12.19
C PRO A 290 18.75 -33.63 11.39
N ARG A 291 19.10 -32.49 12.00
CA ARG A 291 18.90 -31.14 11.41
C ARG A 291 19.51 -30.99 10.02
N TYR A 292 20.66 -31.60 9.77
CA TYR A 292 21.30 -31.61 8.45
C TYR A 292 20.40 -32.19 7.35
N LEU A 293 19.69 -33.27 7.64
CA LEU A 293 18.74 -33.87 6.71
C LEU A 293 17.44 -33.05 6.64
N LEU A 294 17.01 -32.46 7.76
CA LEU A 294 15.84 -31.57 7.79
C LEU A 294 16.02 -30.34 6.88
N ASP A 295 17.20 -29.71 6.90
CA ASP A 295 17.49 -28.56 6.04
C ASP A 295 17.54 -28.97 4.55
N LYS A 296 18.09 -30.16 4.24
CA LYS A 296 18.04 -30.72 2.88
C LYS A 296 16.62 -31.04 2.43
N LEU A 297 15.75 -31.52 3.32
CA LEU A 297 14.34 -31.79 3.03
C LEU A 297 13.55 -30.49 2.81
N LYS A 298 13.81 -29.44 3.61
CA LYS A 298 13.15 -28.14 3.48
C LYS A 298 13.53 -27.39 2.21
N ASN A 299 14.78 -27.52 1.77
CA ASN A 299 15.31 -26.85 0.58
C ASN A 299 15.10 -27.67 -0.71
N GLY A 300 14.72 -28.94 -0.60
CA GLY A 300 14.36 -29.77 -1.74
C GLY A 300 13.02 -29.30 -2.31
N ASN A 301 13.05 -28.52 -3.38
CA ASN A 301 11.85 -28.16 -4.13
C ASN A 301 11.14 -29.43 -4.60
N ASP A 302 9.89 -29.58 -4.18
CA ASP A 302 8.97 -30.63 -4.63
C ASP A 302 9.05 -30.83 -6.14
N GLU A 303 9.41 -32.03 -6.58
CA GLU A 303 8.77 -32.69 -7.73
C GLU A 303 9.14 -34.18 -7.77
N THR A 304 8.11 -35.01 -7.63
CA THR A 304 8.02 -36.43 -8.02
C THR A 304 8.68 -37.54 -7.16
N THR A 305 7.80 -38.28 -6.48
CA THR A 305 7.83 -39.76 -6.36
C THR A 305 8.72 -40.33 -5.26
N SER A 306 8.31 -41.45 -4.67
CA SER A 306 9.01 -42.28 -3.65
C SER A 306 10.50 -42.59 -3.90
N THR A 307 11.07 -42.13 -5.00
CA THR A 307 12.49 -42.22 -5.38
C THR A 307 13.37 -41.21 -4.64
N THR A 308 12.86 -40.07 -4.16
CA THR A 308 13.66 -39.03 -3.46
C THR A 308 14.08 -39.44 -2.05
N LEU A 309 13.32 -40.30 -1.36
CA LEU A 309 13.73 -40.78 -0.02
C LEU A 309 14.96 -41.70 -0.07
N LEU A 310 15.14 -42.44 -1.18
CA LEU A 310 16.34 -43.24 -1.45
C LEU A 310 17.57 -42.36 -1.72
N GLN A 311 17.39 -41.09 -2.10
CA GLN A 311 18.50 -40.14 -2.26
C GLN A 311 19.17 -39.80 -0.91
N TYR A 312 18.46 -39.99 0.19
CA TYR A 312 18.99 -39.79 1.55
C TYR A 312 19.52 -41.09 2.18
N CYS A 313 19.63 -42.17 1.40
CA CYS A 313 20.30 -43.41 1.84
C CYS A 313 21.81 -43.29 1.62
N GLU A 314 22.55 -43.16 2.72
CA GLU A 314 24.01 -43.07 2.70
C GLU A 314 24.61 -44.33 3.36
N PRO A 315 25.60 -44.99 2.73
CA PRO A 315 26.39 -46.01 3.39
C PRO A 315 27.41 -45.33 4.32
N TYR A 316 27.56 -45.88 5.52
CA TYR A 316 28.52 -45.45 6.52
C TYR A 316 29.38 -46.65 6.90
N ASP A 317 30.69 -46.57 6.65
CA ASP A 317 31.60 -47.71 6.83
C ASP A 317 32.03 -47.93 8.29
N GLU A 318 32.20 -46.83 9.04
CA GLU A 318 32.70 -46.83 10.42
C GLU A 318 31.67 -46.26 11.40
N VAL A 319 30.83 -47.13 11.95
CA VAL A 319 29.74 -46.76 12.87
C VAL A 319 29.71 -47.70 14.05
N THR A 320 29.53 -47.14 15.25
CA THR A 320 29.29 -47.93 16.46
C THR A 320 27.85 -47.77 16.91
N LEU A 321 27.18 -48.92 17.10
CA LEU A 321 25.80 -49.02 17.56
C LEU A 321 25.76 -49.58 18.98
N MET A 322 24.80 -49.11 19.77
CA MET A 322 24.51 -49.61 21.11
C MET A 322 23.02 -49.88 21.26
N PHE A 323 22.69 -51.09 21.68
CA PHE A 323 21.36 -51.47 22.16
C PHE A 323 21.37 -51.55 23.69
N VAL A 324 20.38 -50.92 24.32
CA VAL A 324 20.13 -51.01 25.75
C VAL A 324 18.75 -51.62 25.96
N ARG A 325 18.65 -52.72 26.70
CA ARG A 325 17.38 -53.40 27.00
C ARG A 325 17.19 -53.57 28.49
N LEU A 326 15.94 -53.45 28.94
CA LEU A 326 15.57 -53.76 30.32
C LEU A 326 15.53 -55.27 30.53
N TYR A 327 16.24 -55.77 31.56
CA TYR A 327 16.27 -57.20 31.88
C TYR A 327 14.94 -57.66 32.48
N ASP A 328 14.44 -58.83 32.05
CA ASP A 328 13.18 -59.44 32.51
C ASP A 328 11.96 -58.50 32.46
N PHE A 329 11.92 -57.57 31.49
CA PHE A 329 10.87 -56.56 31.34
C PHE A 329 9.45 -57.14 31.38
N THR A 330 9.22 -58.30 30.77
CA THR A 330 7.92 -59.01 30.79
C THR A 330 7.46 -59.37 32.21
N LYS A 331 8.37 -59.77 33.10
CA LYS A 331 8.03 -60.09 34.50
C LYS A 331 7.73 -58.83 35.30
N VAL A 332 8.48 -57.76 35.04
CA VAL A 332 8.25 -56.43 35.65
C VAL A 332 6.86 -55.90 35.25
N CYS A 333 6.51 -55.98 33.96
CA CYS A 333 5.19 -55.60 33.45
C CYS A 333 4.06 -56.46 34.02
N ALA A 334 4.30 -57.75 34.26
CA ALA A 334 3.31 -58.65 34.86
C ALA A 334 3.03 -58.34 36.34
N SER A 335 3.98 -57.68 37.03
CA SER A 335 3.89 -57.34 38.46
C SER A 335 3.38 -55.92 38.74
N LEU A 336 3.35 -55.03 37.75
CA LEU A 336 3.03 -53.62 37.88
C LEU A 336 1.76 -53.26 37.11
N SER A 337 1.07 -52.19 37.52
CA SER A 337 -0.01 -51.64 36.70
C SER A 337 0.55 -51.02 35.41
N ALA A 338 -0.30 -50.89 34.38
CA ALA A 338 0.10 -50.31 33.09
C ALA A 338 0.62 -48.86 33.23
N THR A 339 0.02 -48.06 34.11
CA THR A 339 0.42 -46.67 34.36
C THR A 339 1.75 -46.57 35.11
N GLU A 340 1.99 -47.47 36.08
CA GLU A 340 3.26 -47.54 36.82
C GLU A 340 4.40 -48.03 35.94
N THR A 341 4.15 -49.03 35.10
CA THR A 341 5.11 -49.53 34.11
C THR A 341 5.51 -48.41 33.14
N LEU A 342 4.53 -47.67 32.60
CA LEU A 342 4.79 -46.56 31.69
C LEU A 342 5.60 -45.45 32.36
N ARG A 343 5.31 -45.12 33.62
CA ARG A 343 6.07 -44.13 34.39
C ARG A 343 7.50 -44.58 34.65
N ALA A 344 7.73 -45.84 35.04
CA ALA A 344 9.05 -46.39 35.28
C ALA A 344 9.92 -46.38 34.01
N VAL A 345 9.34 -46.82 32.89
CA VAL A 345 9.99 -46.80 31.57
C VAL A 345 10.30 -45.38 31.11
N SER A 346 9.35 -44.45 31.27
CA SER A 346 9.54 -43.03 30.94
C SER A 346 10.67 -42.40 31.75
N VAL A 347 10.76 -42.65 33.06
CA VAL A 347 11.85 -42.13 33.89
C VAL A 347 13.20 -42.71 33.43
N CYS A 348 13.27 -44.01 33.13
CA CYS A 348 14.49 -44.64 32.65
C CYS A 348 14.97 -44.04 31.32
N TRP A 349 14.09 -43.94 30.33
CA TRP A 349 14.42 -43.37 29.02
C TRP A 349 14.71 -41.88 29.07
N SER A 350 13.98 -41.08 29.85
CA SER A 350 14.31 -39.66 30.06
C SER A 350 15.67 -39.47 30.73
N THR A 351 16.05 -40.39 31.63
CA THR A 351 17.38 -40.35 32.27
C THR A 351 18.47 -40.67 31.25
N ILE A 352 18.26 -41.64 30.36
CA ILE A 352 19.20 -41.95 29.28
C ILE A 352 19.27 -40.80 28.26
N ASP A 353 18.13 -40.23 27.86
CA ASP A 353 18.06 -39.10 26.92
C ASP A 353 18.89 -37.91 27.44
N SER A 354 18.80 -37.58 28.74
CA SER A 354 19.65 -36.51 29.31
C SER A 354 21.14 -36.85 29.33
N LEU A 355 21.52 -38.13 29.33
CA LEU A 355 22.92 -38.55 29.18
C LEU A 355 23.39 -38.47 27.72
N THR A 356 22.52 -38.75 26.75
CA THR A 356 22.87 -38.69 25.32
C THR A 356 23.22 -37.28 24.87
N ASP A 357 22.65 -36.24 25.48
CA ASP A 357 22.96 -34.83 25.14
C ASP A 357 24.43 -34.44 25.38
N TYR A 358 25.17 -35.19 26.21
CA TYR A 358 26.58 -34.93 26.53
C TYR A 358 27.59 -35.62 25.60
N TYR A 359 27.14 -36.56 24.78
CA TYR A 359 27.99 -37.36 23.89
C TYR A 359 27.57 -37.13 22.43
N ASP A 360 28.47 -37.34 21.49
CA ASP A 360 28.12 -37.20 20.07
C ASP A 360 27.45 -38.47 19.53
N VAL A 361 26.18 -38.61 19.90
CA VAL A 361 25.37 -39.78 19.61
C VAL A 361 24.00 -39.39 19.05
N LEU A 362 23.51 -40.19 18.11
CA LEU A 362 22.17 -40.07 17.56
C LEU A 362 21.29 -41.18 18.14
N LYS A 363 20.18 -40.77 18.76
CA LYS A 363 19.11 -41.69 19.14
C LYS A 363 18.40 -42.21 17.89
N VAL A 364 18.39 -43.53 17.72
CA VAL A 364 17.72 -44.21 16.62
C VAL A 364 16.38 -44.73 17.13
N GLU A 365 15.46 -45.08 16.23
CA GLU A 365 14.12 -45.56 16.57
C GLU A 365 14.13 -46.66 17.64
N ASN A 366 13.31 -46.48 18.68
CA ASN A 366 13.20 -47.42 19.80
C ASN A 366 11.99 -48.35 19.62
N ARG A 367 12.18 -49.63 19.93
CA ARG A 367 11.06 -50.53 20.28
C ARG A 367 10.75 -50.34 21.76
N ALA A 368 9.52 -50.64 22.20
CA ALA A 368 9.05 -50.32 23.56
C ALA A 368 9.96 -50.80 24.72
N GLU A 369 10.75 -51.85 24.49
CA GLU A 369 11.63 -52.51 25.46
C GLU A 369 13.13 -52.29 25.21
N GLU A 370 13.50 -51.66 24.09
CA GLU A 370 14.87 -51.50 23.61
C GLU A 370 15.17 -50.05 23.23
N TYR A 371 16.31 -49.55 23.67
CA TYR A 371 16.80 -48.21 23.39
C TYR A 371 18.05 -48.29 22.50
N MET A 372 17.96 -47.70 21.30
CA MET A 372 19.00 -47.80 20.28
C MET A 372 19.70 -46.45 20.07
N VAL A 373 21.03 -46.49 20.06
CA VAL A 373 21.88 -45.32 19.86
C VAL A 373 22.98 -45.64 18.86
N ALA A 374 23.32 -44.68 18.01
CA ALA A 374 24.41 -44.77 17.05
C ALA A 374 25.38 -43.59 17.19
N SER A 375 26.67 -43.80 16.95
CA SER A 375 27.65 -42.73 16.76
C SER A 375 28.42 -42.93 15.47
N GLY A 376 28.83 -41.84 14.84
CA GLY A 376 29.37 -41.82 13.47
C GLY A 376 28.33 -41.57 12.38
N ILE A 377 27.07 -41.28 12.76
CA ILE A 377 25.96 -40.96 11.86
C ILE A 377 25.14 -39.78 12.43
N PRO A 378 24.67 -38.83 11.59
CA PRO A 378 24.86 -38.72 10.15
C PRO A 378 26.18 -38.03 9.78
N LYS A 379 26.88 -37.45 10.76
CA LYS A 379 28.22 -36.90 10.59
C LYS A 379 29.24 -37.93 11.06
N LEU A 380 30.23 -38.19 10.22
CA LEU A 380 31.33 -39.10 10.51
C LEU A 380 32.28 -38.44 11.52
N ASN A 381 32.54 -39.13 12.63
CA ASN A 381 33.41 -38.66 13.71
C ASN A 381 34.82 -39.28 13.67
N GLY A 382 35.19 -39.88 12.54
CA GLY A 382 36.37 -40.74 12.45
C GLY A 382 36.35 -41.80 13.55
N HIS A 383 37.51 -42.17 14.10
CA HIS A 383 37.61 -43.25 15.10
C HIS A 383 37.08 -42.91 16.51
N GLN A 384 36.46 -41.74 16.72
CA GLN A 384 35.92 -41.35 18.03
C GLN A 384 34.55 -42.00 18.32
N HIS A 385 33.84 -42.49 17.30
CA HIS A 385 32.50 -43.08 17.45
C HIS A 385 32.44 -44.20 18.53
N ALA A 386 33.48 -45.03 18.61
CA ALA A 386 33.54 -46.14 19.55
C ALA A 386 33.81 -45.66 20.99
N ALA A 387 34.60 -44.59 21.15
CA ALA A 387 34.92 -44.00 22.44
C ALA A 387 33.69 -43.29 23.04
N GLU A 388 32.95 -42.54 22.23
CA GLU A 388 31.71 -41.87 22.62
C GLU A 388 30.66 -42.87 23.11
N ILE A 389 30.40 -43.93 22.34
CA ILE A 389 29.43 -44.97 22.71
C ILE A 389 29.89 -45.75 23.95
N SER A 390 31.18 -46.09 24.05
CA SER A 390 31.71 -46.81 25.23
C SER A 390 31.62 -45.95 26.49
N GLY A 391 31.91 -44.64 26.38
CA GLY A 391 31.77 -43.67 27.46
C GLY A 391 30.31 -43.54 27.91
N LEU A 392 29.39 -43.41 26.96
CA LEU A 392 27.96 -43.38 27.21
C LEU A 392 27.47 -44.67 27.89
N ALA A 393 27.86 -45.85 27.40
CA ALA A 393 27.48 -47.14 27.97
C ALA A 393 27.87 -47.26 29.45
N LEU A 394 29.10 -46.89 29.78
CA LEU A 394 29.58 -46.88 31.18
C LEU A 394 28.81 -45.88 32.04
N ARG A 395 28.46 -44.71 31.51
CA ARG A 395 27.69 -43.70 32.22
C ARG A 395 26.24 -44.15 32.47
N ILE A 396 25.59 -44.73 31.45
CA ILE A 396 24.25 -45.32 31.56
C ILE A 396 24.24 -46.42 32.64
N MET A 397 25.19 -47.34 32.61
CA MET A 397 25.28 -48.42 33.62
C MET A 397 25.37 -47.87 35.05
N ARG A 398 26.21 -46.85 35.28
CA ARG A 398 26.37 -46.23 36.60
C ARG A 398 25.10 -45.51 37.05
N THR A 399 24.50 -44.71 36.17
CA THR A 399 23.32 -43.91 36.50
C THR A 399 22.10 -44.80 36.75
N ILE A 400 21.86 -45.82 35.91
CA ILE A 400 20.73 -46.74 36.09
C ILE A 400 20.91 -47.64 37.31
N SER A 401 22.14 -48.10 37.60
CA SER A 401 22.41 -48.89 38.81
C SER A 401 22.21 -48.10 40.11
N ALA A 402 22.33 -46.77 40.05
CA ALA A 402 22.10 -45.84 41.15
C ALA A 402 20.68 -45.28 41.19
N LEU A 403 19.88 -45.49 40.13
CA LEU A 403 18.53 -44.98 40.03
C LEU A 403 17.59 -45.82 40.91
N ASP A 404 17.06 -45.20 41.95
CA ASP A 404 16.00 -45.81 42.76
C ASP A 404 14.64 -45.42 42.16
N VAL A 405 13.93 -46.41 41.61
CA VAL A 405 12.65 -46.19 40.94
C VAL A 405 11.55 -46.58 41.93
N PRO A 406 10.82 -45.62 42.53
CA PRO A 406 9.91 -45.87 43.65
C PRO A 406 8.71 -46.78 43.29
N GLN A 407 8.45 -46.99 41.99
CA GLN A 407 7.40 -47.88 41.51
C GLN A 407 7.81 -49.37 41.49
N ILE A 408 9.10 -49.69 41.59
CA ILE A 408 9.58 -51.07 41.57
C ILE A 408 9.73 -51.54 43.03
N PRO A 409 9.14 -52.67 43.44
CA PRO A 409 9.25 -53.16 44.83
C PRO A 409 10.72 -53.41 45.22
N SER A 410 11.02 -53.13 46.50
CA SER A 410 12.35 -53.00 47.13
C SER A 410 13.30 -54.22 47.06
N THR A 411 12.93 -55.27 46.32
CA THR A 411 13.75 -56.47 46.06
C THR A 411 14.34 -56.53 44.65
N GLY A 412 13.92 -55.66 43.71
CA GLY A 412 14.41 -55.66 42.33
C GLY A 412 14.99 -54.31 41.91
N LYS A 413 16.32 -54.22 41.77
CA LYS A 413 16.93 -53.09 41.06
C LYS A 413 16.64 -53.21 39.57
N LEU A 414 16.37 -52.09 38.89
CA LEU A 414 16.28 -52.06 37.43
C LEU A 414 17.66 -52.47 36.89
N THR A 415 17.69 -53.58 36.15
CA THR A 415 18.92 -54.09 35.54
C THR A 415 18.80 -53.97 34.04
N ILE A 416 19.91 -53.61 33.41
CA ILE A 416 19.98 -53.39 31.97
C ILE A 416 21.00 -54.35 31.35
N ARG A 417 20.80 -54.59 30.07
CA ARG A 417 21.76 -55.22 29.18
C ARG A 417 22.17 -54.21 28.13
N ILE A 418 23.47 -54.16 27.84
CA ILE A 418 24.00 -53.28 26.81
C ILE A 418 24.80 -54.13 25.83
N GLY A 419 24.40 -54.13 24.56
CA GLY A 419 25.13 -54.75 23.46
C GLY A 419 25.67 -53.69 22.51
N ILE A 420 26.96 -53.74 22.22
CA ILE A 420 27.65 -52.80 21.34
C ILE A 420 28.21 -53.57 20.13
N SER A 421 28.06 -53.00 18.94
CA SER A 421 28.79 -53.50 17.77
C SER A 421 29.25 -52.38 16.86
N THR A 422 30.40 -52.58 16.23
CA THR A 422 30.98 -51.64 15.25
C THR A 422 31.05 -52.29 13.89
N GLY A 423 30.72 -51.55 12.84
CA GLY A 423 30.77 -52.04 11.46
C GLY A 423 29.97 -51.18 10.50
N PRO A 424 29.94 -51.56 9.21
CA PRO A 424 29.27 -50.81 8.18
C PRO A 424 27.75 -50.89 8.31
N VAL A 425 27.06 -49.79 8.01
CA VAL A 425 25.60 -49.69 7.99
C VAL A 425 25.13 -48.75 6.90
N VAL A 426 23.86 -48.86 6.52
CA VAL A 426 23.19 -47.95 5.59
C VAL A 426 22.12 -47.18 6.36
N GLY A 427 22.23 -45.87 6.43
CA GLY A 427 21.27 -44.99 7.09
C GLY A 427 20.42 -44.24 6.07
N GLY A 428 19.13 -44.03 6.33
CA GLY A 428 18.25 -43.26 5.45
C GLY A 428 16.88 -42.95 6.05
N ILE A 429 16.10 -42.12 5.34
CA ILE A 429 14.76 -41.72 5.80
C ILE A 429 13.70 -42.67 5.23
N VAL A 430 12.88 -43.25 6.11
CA VAL A 430 11.80 -44.16 5.74
C VAL A 430 10.45 -43.56 6.13
N GLY A 431 9.46 -43.69 5.25
CA GLY A 431 8.08 -43.25 5.46
C GLY A 431 7.77 -41.87 4.87
N LEU A 432 6.62 -41.77 4.19
CA LEU A 432 6.16 -40.53 3.55
C LEU A 432 5.40 -39.60 4.52
N HIS A 433 4.46 -40.15 5.30
CA HIS A 433 3.62 -39.36 6.21
C HIS A 433 4.27 -39.12 7.58
N LEU A 434 5.14 -40.03 8.02
CA LEU A 434 5.90 -39.92 9.26
C LEU A 434 7.35 -40.31 8.99
N PRO A 435 8.16 -39.40 8.41
CA PRO A 435 9.54 -39.70 8.07
C PRO A 435 10.36 -39.98 9.33
N ARG A 436 11.03 -41.13 9.35
CA ARG A 436 11.95 -41.54 10.43
C ARG A 436 13.31 -41.84 9.86
N PHE A 437 14.36 -41.47 10.58
CA PHE A 437 15.71 -41.87 10.22
C PHE A 437 15.97 -43.30 10.74
N CYS A 438 16.13 -44.23 9.81
CA CYS A 438 16.32 -45.66 10.09
C CYS A 438 17.71 -46.10 9.62
N ILE A 439 18.29 -47.09 10.30
CA ILE A 439 19.58 -47.67 9.98
C ILE A 439 19.41 -49.17 9.74
N PHE A 440 20.02 -49.66 8.66
CA PHE A 440 19.99 -51.07 8.25
C PHE A 440 21.41 -51.61 8.07
N GLY A 441 21.61 -52.89 8.33
CA GLY A 441 22.89 -53.57 8.10
C GLY A 441 23.11 -54.74 9.06
N ASP A 442 24.09 -55.59 8.74
CA ASP A 442 24.45 -56.75 9.57
C ASP A 442 25.00 -56.34 10.94
N THR A 443 25.64 -55.17 11.03
CA THR A 443 26.08 -54.57 12.30
C THR A 443 24.93 -54.34 13.27
N VAL A 444 23.74 -53.92 12.77
CA VAL A 444 22.53 -53.73 13.60
C VAL A 444 22.08 -55.07 14.19
N ASN A 445 22.01 -56.10 13.34
CA ASN A 445 21.63 -57.45 13.76
C ASN A 445 22.64 -58.04 14.75
N THR A 446 23.93 -57.77 14.57
CA THR A 446 25.01 -58.23 15.43
C THR A 446 24.96 -57.55 16.80
N ALA A 447 24.76 -56.23 16.85
CA ALA A 447 24.57 -55.48 18.09
C ALA A 447 23.34 -55.96 18.88
N SER A 448 22.21 -56.22 18.19
CA SER A 448 21.00 -56.78 18.81
C SER A 448 21.25 -58.19 19.37
N ARG A 449 22.01 -59.04 18.66
CA ARG A 449 22.43 -60.34 19.19
C ARG A 449 23.32 -60.20 20.43
N MET A 450 24.29 -59.29 20.40
CA MET A 450 25.17 -59.02 21.54
C MET A 450 24.40 -58.60 22.79
N GLU A 451 23.36 -57.78 22.61
CA GLU A 451 22.44 -57.42 23.69
C GLU A 451 21.70 -58.66 24.21
N SER A 452 21.05 -59.42 23.33
CA SER A 452 20.20 -60.55 23.71
C SER A 452 20.94 -61.69 24.42
N THR A 453 22.19 -61.97 24.00
CA THR A 453 23.08 -62.97 24.63
C THR A 453 23.86 -62.40 25.82
N GLY A 454 23.70 -61.10 26.10
CA GLY A 454 24.40 -60.39 27.15
C GLY A 454 23.99 -60.81 28.56
N LEU A 455 24.98 -60.77 29.45
CA LEU A 455 24.79 -60.96 30.89
C LEU A 455 24.25 -59.67 31.53
N ARG A 456 23.60 -59.80 32.69
CA ARG A 456 22.96 -58.68 33.40
C ARG A 456 24.02 -57.69 33.88
N ASN A 457 23.78 -56.39 33.68
CA ASN A 457 24.70 -55.30 34.09
C ASN A 457 26.13 -55.44 33.55
N ILE A 458 26.28 -56.09 32.39
CA ILE A 458 27.56 -56.20 31.68
C ILE A 458 27.37 -55.62 30.29
N VAL A 459 28.36 -54.85 29.84
CA VAL A 459 28.44 -54.37 28.46
C VAL A 459 29.10 -55.46 27.62
N THR A 460 28.36 -56.02 26.68
CA THR A 460 28.89 -56.95 25.68
C THR A 460 29.25 -56.17 24.42
N PHE A 461 30.40 -56.46 23.83
CA PHE A 461 30.86 -55.78 22.63
C PHE A 461 31.33 -56.78 21.57
N PHE A 462 31.08 -56.45 20.31
CA PHE A 462 31.58 -57.18 19.14
C PHE A 462 32.04 -56.17 18.10
N GLY A 463 33.34 -56.05 17.88
CA GLY A 463 33.95 -55.05 17.01
C GLY A 463 34.91 -55.67 16.02
#